data_AF-A0A2V7G6F0-F1
#
_entry.id   AF-A0A2V7G6F0-F1
#
_cell.length_a   1.000
_cell.length_b   1.000
_cell.length_c   1.000
_cell.angle_alpha   90.00
_cell.angle_beta   90.00
_cell.angle_gamma   90.00
#
_symmetry.space_group_name_H-M   'P 1'
#
loop_
_entity.id
_entity.type
_entity.pdbx_description
1 polymer ?
#
loop_
_entity_poly.entity_id
_entity_poly.type
_entity_poly.pdbx_seq_one_letter_code
_entity_poly.pdbx_strand_id
1 'polypeptide(L)'
;MDGRAYEPLAEIEVDQVKPERQGFMLTGQGPDNAEYQLDLRFGMPLDPRTRTVLGELLSHSDLIISRRAPGGLAQALRQRRNRAPQR
;
A
#
# COMPACT_ATOMS: atom_id res chain seq x y z
N MET A 1 -6.42 -12.50 -21.48
CA MET A 1 -5.50 -11.44 -21.04
C MET A 1 -5.34 -11.62 -19.54
N ASP A 2 -4.40 -12.47 -19.11
CA ASP A 2 -4.32 -12.88 -17.71
C ASP A 2 -3.29 -12.02 -16.97
N GLY A 3 -3.56 -10.72 -16.92
CA GLY A 3 -2.84 -9.80 -16.05
C GLY A 3 -3.35 -10.00 -14.64
N ARG A 4 -2.62 -10.73 -13.79
CA ARG A 4 -2.94 -10.88 -12.35
C ARG A 4 -3.23 -9.47 -11.78
N ALA A 5 -4.50 -9.17 -11.57
CA ALA A 5 -4.96 -7.87 -11.14
C ALA A 5 -4.49 -7.58 -9.71
N TYR A 6 -4.29 -6.31 -9.39
CA TYR A 6 -4.19 -5.88 -8.01
C TYR A 6 -5.59 -5.96 -7.39
N GLU A 7 -5.70 -6.61 -6.25
CA GLU A 7 -6.92 -6.69 -5.44
C GLU A 7 -6.85 -5.58 -4.37
N PRO A 8 -7.91 -4.76 -4.21
CA PRO A 8 -7.95 -3.75 -3.17
C PRO A 8 -7.90 -4.41 -1.79
N LEU A 9 -7.12 -3.81 -0.89
CA LEU A 9 -7.02 -4.21 0.52
C LEU A 9 -7.77 -3.26 1.43
N ALA A 10 -7.59 -1.96 1.22
CA ALA A 10 -8.18 -0.92 2.03
C ALA A 10 -8.25 0.38 1.23
N GLU A 11 -9.29 1.15 1.50
CA GLU A 11 -9.42 2.56 1.12
C GLU A 11 -9.56 3.32 2.44
N ILE A 12 -8.66 4.27 2.68
CA ILE A 12 -8.47 4.94 3.96
C ILE A 12 -8.50 6.44 3.70
N GLU A 13 -9.46 7.13 4.31
CA GLU A 13 -9.46 8.59 4.37
C GLU A 13 -8.31 9.04 5.28
N VAL A 14 -7.53 10.02 4.84
CA VAL A 14 -6.41 10.53 5.63
C VAL A 14 -6.91 11.52 6.68
N ASP A 15 -6.80 11.14 7.95
CA ASP A 15 -7.18 11.98 9.09
C ASP A 15 -6.05 12.93 9.52
N GLN A 16 -4.80 12.47 9.42
CA GLN A 16 -3.64 13.24 9.86
C GLN A 16 -2.45 13.03 8.93
N VAL A 17 -1.78 14.14 8.60
CA VAL A 17 -0.48 14.15 7.94
C VAL A 17 0.56 14.80 8.84
N LYS A 18 1.59 14.06 9.20
CA LYS A 18 2.72 14.55 9.99
C LYS A 18 3.98 14.64 9.12
N PRO A 19 4.55 15.84 8.94
CA PRO A 19 5.85 15.98 8.30
C PRO A 19 6.94 15.27 9.12
N GLU A 20 7.68 14.39 8.46
CA GLU A 20 8.81 13.66 9.03
C GLU A 20 10.11 14.07 8.34
N ARG A 21 11.27 13.75 8.94
CA ARG A 21 12.59 14.15 8.42
C ARG A 21 12.77 13.90 6.92
N GLN A 22 12.30 12.76 6.43
CA GLN A 22 12.44 12.32 5.03
C GLN A 22 11.10 12.10 4.30
N GLY A 23 10.02 12.76 4.73
CA GLY A 23 8.73 12.68 4.05
C GLY A 23 7.56 12.96 4.97
N PHE A 24 6.58 12.07 4.99
CA PHE A 24 5.35 12.22 5.77
C PHE A 24 4.91 10.90 6.36
N MET A 25 4.33 10.96 7.55
CA MET A 25 3.53 9.88 8.12
C MET A 25 2.06 10.27 7.97
N LEU A 26 1.26 9.36 7.42
CA LEU A 26 -0.17 9.51 7.24
C LEU A 26 -0.89 8.51 8.14
N THR A 27 -1.96 8.94 8.80
CA THR A 27 -2.84 8.05 9.54
C THR A 27 -4.29 8.23 9.13
N GLY A 28 -5.09 7.19 9.32
CA GLY A 28 -6.51 7.20 9.00
C GLY A 28 -7.21 5.92 9.46
N GLN A 29 -8.54 5.94 9.49
CA GLN A 29 -9.36 4.77 9.81
C GLN A 29 -9.70 3.96 8.54
N GLY A 30 -9.46 2.65 8.60
CA GLY A 30 -9.84 1.72 7.54
C GLY A 30 -11.29 1.23 7.66
N PRO A 31 -11.81 0.52 6.64
CA PRO A 31 -13.18 -0.02 6.64
C PRO A 31 -13.42 -1.12 7.70
N ASP A 32 -12.35 -1.66 8.27
CA ASP A 32 -12.35 -2.61 9.38
C ASP A 32 -12.38 -1.93 10.76
N ASN A 33 -12.48 -0.58 10.81
CA ASN A 33 -12.36 0.25 12.00
C ASN A 33 -11.01 0.10 12.71
N ALA A 34 -9.97 -0.34 11.99
CA ALA A 34 -8.61 -0.29 12.49
C ALA A 34 -7.96 1.04 12.07
N GLU A 35 -7.04 1.51 12.92
CA GLU A 35 -6.16 2.62 12.57
C GLU A 35 -5.03 2.13 11.67
N TYR A 36 -4.84 2.81 10.55
CA TYR A 36 -3.76 2.56 9.61
C TYR A 36 -2.73 3.68 9.70
N GLN A 37 -1.46 3.30 9.62
CA GLN A 37 -0.34 4.21 9.50
C GLN A 37 0.45 3.90 8.23
N LEU A 38 0.71 4.91 7.41
CA LEU A 38 1.53 4.84 6.21
C LEU A 38 2.73 5.79 6.30
N ASP A 39 3.92 5.25 6.13
CA ASP A 39 5.16 6.02 6.03
C ASP A 39 5.53 6.30 4.56
N LEU A 40 5.39 7.56 4.14
CA LEU A 40 5.84 8.03 2.83
C LEU A 40 7.24 8.65 2.94
N ARG A 41 8.21 8.10 2.21
CA ARG A 41 9.61 8.57 2.22
C ARG A 41 10.07 9.01 0.83
N PHE A 42 10.74 10.15 0.73
CA PHE A 42 11.32 10.64 -0.51
C PHE A 42 12.82 10.29 -0.59
N GLY A 43 13.26 9.85 -1.76
CA GLY A 43 14.68 9.55 -2.01
C GLY A 43 15.59 10.79 -2.08
N MET A 44 15.02 11.99 -1.98
CA MET A 44 15.73 13.28 -2.02
C MET A 44 15.14 14.23 -0.96
N PRO A 45 15.91 15.21 -0.47
CA PRO A 45 15.39 16.23 0.42
C PRO A 45 14.37 17.11 -0.32
N LEU A 46 13.30 17.48 0.40
CA LEU A 46 12.32 18.46 -0.06
C LEU A 46 12.67 19.82 0.51
N ASP A 47 12.60 20.86 -0.32
CA ASP A 47 12.66 22.23 0.17
C ASP A 47 11.41 22.58 1.01
N PRO A 48 11.46 23.62 1.86
CA PRO A 48 10.36 23.96 2.75
C PRO A 48 9.03 24.22 2.02
N ARG A 49 9.06 24.88 0.86
CA ARG A 49 7.84 25.22 0.12
C ARG A 49 7.19 23.96 -0.45
N THR A 50 7.98 23.09 -1.07
CA THR A 50 7.49 21.80 -1.59
C THR A 50 6.93 20.94 -0.47
N ARG A 51 7.57 20.91 0.70
CA ARG A 51 7.05 20.18 1.87
C ARG A 51 5.68 20.71 2.31
N THR A 52 5.49 22.02 2.38
CA THR A 52 4.18 22.60 2.75
C THR A 52 3.09 22.21 1.75
N VAL A 53 3.37 22.37 0.44
CA VAL A 53 2.39 22.05 -0.61
C VAL A 53 2.02 20.56 -0.58
N LEU A 54 3.00 19.67 -0.43
CA LEU A 54 2.72 18.24 -0.35
C LEU A 54 1.95 17.87 0.91
N GLY A 55 2.27 18.47 2.05
CA GLY A 55 1.52 18.23 3.30
C GLY A 55 0.04 18.58 3.16
N GLU A 56 -0.26 19.73 2.54
CA GLU A 56 -1.64 20.14 2.26
C GLU A 56 -2.34 19.15 1.34
N LEU A 57 -1.73 18.80 0.21
CA LEU A 57 -2.34 17.86 -0.76
C LEU A 57 -2.61 16.48 -0.14
N LEU A 58 -1.68 15.98 0.68
CA LEU A 58 -1.85 14.70 1.36
C LEU A 58 -2.96 14.73 2.41
N SER A 59 -3.24 15.89 3.02
CA SER A 59 -4.26 16.03 4.07
C SER A 59 -5.70 16.02 3.52
N HIS A 60 -5.85 16.18 2.21
CA HIS A 60 -7.15 16.13 1.52
C HIS A 60 -7.18 14.98 0.50
N SER A 61 -6.56 13.85 0.85
CA SER A 61 -6.40 12.70 -0.05
C SER A 61 -6.88 11.41 0.58
N ASP A 62 -7.27 10.46 -0.28
CA ASP A 62 -7.59 9.09 0.10
C ASP A 62 -6.44 8.15 -0.28
N LEU A 63 -6.16 7.18 0.60
CA LEU A 63 -5.16 6.14 0.38
C LEU A 63 -5.83 4.84 -0.05
N ILE A 64 -5.64 4.46 -1.31
CA ILE A 64 -6.08 3.18 -1.85
C ILE A 64 -4.90 2.20 -1.85
N ILE A 65 -4.93 1.22 -0.95
CA ILE A 65 -3.92 0.17 -0.86
C ILE A 65 -4.44 -1.05 -1.60
N SER A 66 -3.72 -1.50 -2.63
CA SER A 66 -4.04 -2.74 -3.35
C SER A 66 -2.85 -3.69 -3.34
N ARG A 67 -3.10 -4.99 -3.20
CA ARG A 67 -2.04 -6.02 -3.28
C ARG A 67 -2.28 -6.94 -4.46
N ARG A 68 -1.19 -7.50 -4.97
CA ARG A 68 -1.24 -8.66 -5.85
C ARG A 68 -0.85 -9.88 -5.06
N ALA A 69 -1.73 -10.89 -4.99
CA ALA A 69 -1.42 -12.13 -4.29
C ALA A 69 -0.11 -12.74 -4.84
N PRO A 70 0.80 -13.24 -3.98
CA PRO A 70 2.01 -13.93 -4.42
C PRO A 70 1.65 -15.28 -5.06
N GLY A 71 1.22 -15.23 -6.32
CA GLY A 71 0.75 -16.39 -7.08
C GLY A 71 1.86 -17.36 -7.53
N GLY A 72 3.12 -17.14 -7.17
CA GLY A 72 4.22 -18.02 -7.60
C GLY A 72 4.26 -19.34 -6.80
N LEU A 73 4.18 -19.25 -5.47
CA LEU A 73 4.54 -20.37 -4.60
C LEU A 73 3.38 -21.36 -4.41
N ALA A 74 2.15 -20.87 -4.22
CA ALA A 74 0.95 -21.71 -4.16
C ALA A 74 0.66 -22.41 -5.50
N GLN A 75 0.92 -21.75 -6.63
CA GLN A 75 0.77 -22.34 -7.96
C GLN A 75 1.86 -23.38 -8.25
N ALA A 76 3.11 -23.11 -7.86
CA ALA A 76 4.22 -24.07 -7.97
C ALA A 76 4.01 -25.33 -7.10
N LEU A 77 3.49 -25.18 -5.88
CA LEU A 77 3.17 -26.30 -4.99
C LEU A 77 2.01 -27.15 -5.53
N ARG A 78 0.96 -26.53 -6.10
CA ARG A 78 -0.12 -27.26 -6.78
C ARG A 78 0.38 -28.03 -8.01
N GLN A 79 1.27 -27.44 -8.81
CA GLN A 79 1.86 -28.12 -9.97
C GLN A 79 2.73 -29.32 -9.57
N ARG A 80 3.50 -29.24 -8.47
CA ARG A 80 4.24 -30.40 -7.93
C ARG A 80 3.32 -31.52 -7.46
N ARG A 81 2.24 -31.17 -6.76
CA ARG A 81 1.25 -32.15 -6.26
C ARG A 81 0.52 -32.86 -7.40
N ASN A 82 0.20 -32.14 -8.48
CA ASN A 82 -0.44 -32.72 -9.66
C ASN A 82 0.52 -33.54 -10.57
N ARG A 83 1.85 -33.44 -10.34
CA ARG A 83 2.87 -34.26 -11.02
C ARG A 83 3.24 -35.54 -10.27
N ALA A 84 2.79 -35.72 -9.04
CA ALA A 84 2.94 -36.99 -8.35
C ALA A 84 1.89 -37.98 -8.92
N PRO A 85 2.29 -39.11 -9.52
CA PRO A 85 1.32 -40.07 -10.05
C PRO A 85 0.58 -40.70 -8.87
N GLN A 86 -0.75 -40.68 -8.93
CA GLN A 86 -1.59 -41.56 -8.13
C GLN A 86 -1.21 -43.00 -8.50
N ARG A 87 -0.56 -43.70 -7.56
CA ARG A 87 -0.34 -45.15 -7.63
C ARG A 87 -1.62 -45.88 -7.30
#